data_AF-A0A3N4ZGV3-F1
#
_entry.id   AF-A0A3N4ZGV3-F1
#
_cell.length_a   1.000
_cell.length_b   1.000
_cell.length_c   1.000
_cell.angle_alpha   90.00
_cell.angle_beta   90.00
_cell.angle_gamma   90.00
#
_symmetry.space_group_name_H-M   'P 1'
#
loop_
_entity.id
_entity.type
_entity.pdbx_description
1 polymer ?
#
loop_
_entity_poly.entity_id
_entity_poly.type
_entity_poly.pdbx_seq_one_letter_code
_entity_poly.pdbx_strand_id
1 'polypeptide(L)'
;MAMEDPSDTSWAQVHEGIEAVITRWDEALARISDETAAQRTVRDYLVDYVFPRAGGSLQDAAEFLFLIVQRLAELERAGDALTVLEWIAELYAGHGDADVAVPALMALTDAAVALAAHDKDPGHAVAVLNRAADQVAPQAHVAIQRAACRALAHAAFLTGTARVAEGDRGVRQQAEPWRTILDRWSGSRDVILRWRLAQAHFHIGLFHLLLGEDTSADASFADAAAQSNGLAVDAAVAGELDTEYFARGEYARRVLRAVELPGRAANLTAEQLMRPAADRWERGRERHQAKELVRAAQHRHRRSVGEVKTWCCCGQPFALLLRNFGLLEWTVRQPGADYAGGQGFHQVQTFTYQRRGDHVVRELGHEVPIVQVAASQSAGLELDSWRFHGEPLAQAQLYLSNDSWFETVTHLITLAETIIIWAEGMTPALAQEMAAVRAQGRTQDAVVLIEKLDDDPAQRAPIAFALAQQIVGEDSDDHDAVRSLANDLMTQVRTSREQLTPESPALAGFPHVVDVRQAPEPDSAQHPAVLARRRHHQGLAELPWDERMARLSRRLGT
;
A
#
# COMPACT_ATOMS: atom_id res chain seq x y z
N MET A 1 49.69 -3.26 47.94
CA MET A 1 48.40 -3.97 47.80
C MET A 1 47.50 -3.06 47.00
N ALA A 2 47.47 -3.26 45.69
CA ALA A 2 46.50 -2.60 44.83
C ALA A 2 45.14 -3.26 45.12
N MET A 3 44.15 -2.44 45.46
CA MET A 3 42.75 -2.86 45.42
C MET A 3 42.43 -3.12 43.95
N GLU A 4 42.23 -4.38 43.59
CA GLU A 4 41.58 -4.74 42.34
C GLU A 4 40.17 -4.13 42.34
N ASP A 5 39.85 -3.46 41.24
CA ASP A 5 38.56 -2.85 41.00
C ASP A 5 37.50 -3.96 40.85
N PRO A 6 36.47 -4.06 41.70
CA PRO A 6 35.52 -5.17 41.70
C PRO A 6 34.64 -5.25 40.44
N SER A 7 34.74 -4.29 39.52
CA SER A 7 33.91 -4.22 38.30
C SER A 7 34.39 -5.14 37.17
N ASP A 8 35.69 -5.39 37.04
CA ASP A 8 36.23 -6.11 35.86
C ASP A 8 36.09 -7.64 35.98
N THR A 9 36.11 -8.19 37.20
CA THR A 9 35.99 -9.64 37.43
C THR A 9 34.56 -10.15 37.23
N SER A 10 33.55 -9.28 37.46
CA SER A 10 32.13 -9.62 37.29
C SER A 10 31.72 -9.72 35.82
N TRP A 11 32.19 -8.82 34.96
CA TRP A 11 31.83 -8.81 33.54
C TRP A 11 32.48 -9.94 32.74
N ALA A 12 33.73 -10.30 33.06
CA ALA A 12 34.40 -11.45 32.44
C ALA A 12 33.65 -12.77 32.73
N GLN A 13 33.15 -12.94 33.96
CA GLN A 13 32.35 -14.10 34.36
C GLN A 13 30.98 -14.13 33.68
N VAL A 14 30.33 -12.97 33.52
CA VAL A 14 29.06 -12.86 32.78
C VAL A 14 29.25 -13.21 31.30
N HIS A 15 30.32 -12.70 30.67
CA HIS A 15 30.64 -13.00 29.27
C HIS A 15 30.95 -14.49 29.05
N GLU A 16 31.78 -15.10 29.92
CA GLU A 16 32.05 -16.54 29.88
C GLU A 16 30.77 -17.36 30.06
N GLY A 17 29.85 -16.91 30.92
CA GLY A 17 28.53 -17.52 31.10
C GLY A 17 27.67 -17.48 29.83
N ILE A 18 27.64 -16.35 29.12
CA ILE A 18 26.89 -16.18 27.87
C ILE A 18 27.44 -17.11 26.78
N GLU A 19 28.76 -17.13 26.58
CA GLU A 19 29.41 -17.98 25.57
C GLU A 19 29.23 -19.47 25.87
N ALA A 20 29.23 -19.86 27.16
CA ALA A 20 28.92 -21.23 27.57
C ALA A 20 27.48 -21.64 27.23
N VAL A 21 26.51 -20.73 27.39
CA VAL A 21 25.11 -20.96 27.01
C VAL A 21 24.98 -21.11 25.49
N ILE A 22 25.64 -20.25 24.71
CA ILE A 22 25.61 -20.32 23.24
C ILE A 22 26.24 -21.61 22.74
N THR A 23 27.41 -22.00 23.29
CA THR A 23 28.07 -23.27 22.95
C THR A 23 27.12 -24.45 23.21
N ARG A 24 26.43 -24.43 24.35
CA ARG A 24 25.49 -25.50 24.70
C ARG A 24 24.23 -25.50 23.84
N TRP A 25 23.82 -24.33 23.37
CA TRP A 25 22.76 -24.20 22.37
C TRP A 25 23.14 -24.88 21.07
N ASP A 26 24.36 -24.62 20.58
CA ASP A 26 24.87 -25.21 19.35
C ASP A 26 25.04 -26.73 19.47
N GLU A 27 25.53 -27.20 20.62
CA GLU A 27 25.59 -28.63 20.93
C GLU A 27 24.21 -29.29 20.94
N ALA A 28 23.19 -28.61 21.49
CA ALA A 28 21.83 -29.13 21.54
C ALA A 28 21.23 -29.23 20.12
N LEU A 29 21.35 -28.18 19.31
CA LEU A 29 20.88 -28.17 17.91
C LEU A 29 21.62 -29.20 17.04
N ALA A 30 22.91 -29.45 17.29
CA ALA A 30 23.67 -30.46 16.56
C ALA A 30 23.27 -31.90 16.93
N ARG A 31 22.77 -32.12 18.15
CA ARG A 31 22.47 -33.48 18.67
C ARG A 31 21.00 -33.85 18.57
N ILE A 32 20.09 -32.87 18.61
CA ILE A 32 18.66 -33.08 18.69
C ILE A 32 18.04 -32.56 17.39
N SER A 33 17.44 -33.47 16.61
CA SER A 33 16.86 -33.13 15.30
C SER A 33 15.59 -32.28 15.39
N ASP A 34 14.91 -32.27 16.54
CA ASP A 34 13.76 -31.41 16.83
C ASP A 34 14.26 -30.13 17.52
N GLU A 35 14.19 -29.02 16.80
CA GLU A 35 14.65 -27.71 17.24
C GLU A 35 13.98 -27.26 18.55
N THR A 36 12.67 -27.51 18.70
CA THR A 36 11.95 -27.14 19.93
C THR A 36 12.42 -27.96 21.12
N ALA A 37 12.77 -29.23 20.92
CA ALA A 37 13.32 -30.07 21.97
C ALA A 37 14.76 -29.65 22.35
N ALA A 38 15.56 -29.21 21.38
CA ALA A 38 16.88 -28.64 21.62
C ALA A 38 16.79 -27.36 22.46
N GLN A 39 15.92 -26.42 22.05
CA GLN A 39 15.66 -25.16 22.75
C GLN A 39 15.19 -25.39 24.19
N ARG A 40 14.28 -26.35 24.43
CA ARG A 40 13.87 -26.73 25.80
C ARG A 40 15.05 -27.22 26.65
N THR A 41 15.93 -28.03 26.08
CA THR A 41 17.11 -28.53 26.80
C THR A 41 18.02 -27.39 27.26
N VAL A 42 18.17 -26.34 26.46
CA VAL A 42 18.95 -25.14 26.82
C VAL A 42 18.24 -24.31 27.88
N ARG A 43 16.92 -24.14 27.75
CA ARG A 43 16.09 -23.47 28.74
C ARG A 43 16.18 -24.15 30.11
N ASP A 44 16.04 -25.47 30.16
CA ASP A 44 16.13 -26.26 31.39
C ASP A 44 17.51 -26.08 32.04
N TYR A 45 18.59 -26.05 31.24
CA TYR A 45 19.93 -25.74 31.74
C TYR A 45 20.04 -24.34 32.35
N LEU A 46 19.46 -23.32 31.70
CA LEU A 46 19.45 -21.95 32.24
C LEU A 46 18.72 -21.89 33.59
N VAL A 47 17.53 -22.51 33.66
CA VAL A 47 16.68 -22.51 34.86
C VAL A 47 17.28 -23.32 36.00
N ASP A 48 17.77 -24.53 35.73
CA ASP A 48 18.21 -25.46 36.77
C ASP A 48 19.64 -25.19 37.25
N TYR A 49 20.47 -24.53 36.43
CA TYR A 49 21.91 -24.44 36.69
C TYR A 49 22.47 -23.03 36.68
N VAL A 50 22.04 -22.17 35.75
CA VAL A 50 22.62 -20.82 35.59
C VAL A 50 21.99 -19.83 36.55
N PHE A 51 20.66 -19.68 36.55
CA PHE A 51 19.98 -18.70 37.40
C PHE A 51 20.18 -18.92 38.92
N PRO A 52 20.18 -20.16 39.44
CA PRO A 52 20.44 -20.39 40.87
C PRO A 52 21.82 -19.94 41.34
N ARG A 53 22.79 -19.81 40.43
CA ARG A 53 24.17 -19.38 40.71
C ARG A 53 24.39 -17.88 40.51
N ALA A 54 23.50 -17.22 39.77
CA ALA A 54 23.62 -15.81 39.41
C ALA A 54 23.04 -14.83 40.46
N GLY A 55 22.54 -15.30 41.60
CA GLY A 55 22.03 -14.43 42.69
C GLY A 55 20.52 -14.51 42.94
N GLY A 56 19.78 -15.23 42.09
CA GLY A 56 18.45 -15.77 42.42
C GLY A 56 17.26 -14.81 42.30
N SER A 57 17.43 -13.54 41.90
CA SER A 57 16.29 -12.67 41.61
C SER A 57 15.78 -12.85 40.18
N LEU A 58 14.48 -12.58 39.96
CA LEU A 58 13.87 -12.63 38.63
C LEU A 58 14.45 -11.55 37.69
N GLN A 59 14.82 -10.41 38.26
CA GLN A 59 15.44 -9.30 37.54
C GLN A 59 16.81 -9.72 36.97
N ASP A 60 17.67 -10.31 37.80
CA ASP A 60 19.01 -10.76 37.37
C ASP A 60 18.90 -11.82 36.25
N ALA A 61 17.92 -12.73 36.37
CA ALA A 61 17.66 -13.73 35.34
C ALA A 61 17.27 -13.09 34.00
N ALA A 62 16.41 -12.06 34.02
CA ALA A 62 16.00 -11.37 32.82
C ALA A 62 17.11 -10.53 32.20
N GLU A 63 17.88 -9.80 33.01
CA GLU A 63 19.04 -9.05 32.54
C GLU A 63 20.04 -9.98 31.86
N PHE A 64 20.32 -11.15 32.44
CA PHE A 64 21.17 -12.16 31.83
C PHE A 64 20.60 -12.69 30.50
N LEU A 65 19.30 -12.97 30.43
CA LEU A 65 18.65 -13.38 29.19
C LEU A 65 18.69 -12.28 28.12
N PHE A 66 18.56 -11.00 28.47
CA PHE A 66 18.71 -9.90 27.52
C PHE A 66 20.13 -9.81 26.95
N LEU A 67 21.16 -10.10 27.76
CA LEU A 67 22.54 -10.19 27.25
C LEU A 67 22.71 -11.35 26.27
N ILE A 68 22.05 -12.49 26.52
CA ILE A 68 22.01 -13.60 25.55
C ILE A 68 21.31 -13.16 24.26
N VAL A 69 20.17 -12.45 24.34
CA VAL A 69 19.46 -11.90 23.16
C VAL A 69 20.37 -11.00 22.34
N GLN A 70 21.07 -10.06 22.99
CA GLN A 70 22.02 -9.16 22.32
C GLN A 70 23.13 -9.96 21.61
N ARG A 71 23.71 -10.94 22.31
CA ARG A 71 24.78 -11.76 21.75
C ARG A 71 24.32 -12.62 20.57
N LEU A 72 23.13 -13.20 20.64
CA LEU A 72 22.54 -13.94 19.52
C LEU A 72 22.26 -13.03 18.32
N ALA A 73 21.82 -11.79 18.57
CA ALA A 73 21.63 -10.80 17.52
C ALA A 73 22.96 -10.42 16.83
N GLU A 74 24.04 -10.23 17.59
CA GLU A 74 25.40 -9.99 17.05
C GLU A 74 25.90 -11.13 16.18
N LEU A 75 25.48 -12.36 16.47
CA LEU A 75 25.80 -13.55 15.69
C LEU A 75 24.84 -13.77 14.51
N GLU A 76 23.98 -12.81 14.20
CA GLU A 76 22.95 -12.88 13.14
C GLU A 76 21.92 -14.01 13.35
N ARG A 77 21.68 -14.41 14.59
CA ARG A 77 20.75 -15.48 14.99
C ARG A 77 19.43 -14.91 15.53
N ALA A 78 18.75 -14.12 14.72
CA ALA A 78 17.53 -13.42 15.13
C ALA A 78 16.41 -14.37 15.63
N GLY A 79 16.23 -15.53 15.00
CA GLY A 79 15.23 -16.52 15.41
C GLY A 79 15.48 -17.10 16.81
N ASP A 80 16.74 -17.41 17.15
CA ASP A 80 17.12 -17.86 18.49
C ASP A 80 16.95 -16.73 19.52
N ALA A 81 17.33 -15.49 19.15
CA ALA A 81 17.15 -14.32 20.00
C ALA A 81 15.66 -14.07 20.33
N LEU A 82 14.76 -14.21 19.35
CA LEU A 82 13.31 -14.14 19.54
C LEU A 82 12.80 -15.26 20.45
N THR A 83 13.35 -16.47 20.34
CA THR A 83 13.01 -17.59 21.24
C THR A 83 13.37 -17.27 22.69
N VAL A 84 14.52 -16.65 22.93
CA VAL A 84 14.92 -16.21 24.27
C VAL A 84 13.99 -15.10 24.79
N LEU A 85 13.56 -14.18 23.92
CA LEU A 85 12.55 -13.18 24.29
C LEU A 85 11.21 -13.82 24.68
N GLU A 86 10.78 -14.92 24.04
CA GLU A 86 9.60 -15.66 24.48
C GLU A 86 9.76 -16.20 25.92
N TRP A 87 10.96 -16.68 26.27
CA TRP A 87 11.23 -17.15 27.64
C TRP A 87 11.19 -16.00 28.65
N ILE A 88 11.69 -14.81 28.27
CA ILE A 88 11.56 -13.60 29.08
C ILE A 88 10.08 -13.26 29.30
N ALA A 89 9.25 -13.25 28.25
CA ALA A 89 7.82 -13.01 28.39
C ALA A 89 7.18 -14.00 29.38
N GLU A 90 7.45 -15.30 29.22
CA GLU A 90 6.92 -16.34 30.10
C GLU A 90 7.39 -16.22 31.55
N LEU A 91 8.63 -15.80 31.79
CA LEU A 91 9.15 -15.54 33.15
C LEU A 91 8.39 -14.40 33.84
N TYR A 92 7.93 -13.42 33.08
CA TYR A 92 7.17 -12.27 33.59
C TYR A 92 5.65 -12.46 33.54
N ALA A 93 5.18 -13.56 32.96
CA ALA A 93 3.77 -13.88 32.87
C ALA A 93 3.13 -13.95 34.27
N GLY A 94 2.30 -12.97 34.61
CA GLY A 94 1.60 -12.91 35.89
C GLY A 94 2.41 -12.36 37.06
N HIS A 95 3.61 -11.80 36.84
CA HIS A 95 4.29 -11.01 37.86
C HIS A 95 3.52 -9.71 38.12
N GLY A 96 2.96 -9.56 39.33
CA GLY A 96 2.16 -8.40 39.70
C GLY A 96 2.98 -7.15 40.03
N ASP A 97 4.31 -7.28 40.11
CA ASP A 97 5.21 -6.19 40.44
C ASP A 97 5.54 -5.34 39.21
N ALA A 98 5.11 -4.07 39.26
CA ALA A 98 5.30 -3.13 38.17
C ALA A 98 6.76 -2.75 37.97
N ASP A 99 7.57 -2.72 39.03
CA ASP A 99 8.96 -2.28 38.97
C ASP A 99 9.83 -3.26 38.17
N VAL A 100 9.41 -4.51 38.08
CA VAL A 100 10.10 -5.55 37.31
C VAL A 100 9.42 -5.84 35.97
N ALA A 101 8.08 -5.95 35.96
CA ALA A 101 7.34 -6.31 34.75
C ALA A 101 7.37 -5.21 33.68
N VAL A 102 7.34 -3.93 34.05
CA VAL A 102 7.32 -2.82 33.09
C VAL A 102 8.64 -2.71 32.33
N PRO A 103 9.82 -2.62 32.97
CA PRO A 103 11.09 -2.57 32.24
C PRO A 103 11.29 -3.79 31.33
N ALA A 104 10.93 -4.99 31.80
CA ALA A 104 11.06 -6.22 31.03
C ALA A 104 10.19 -6.21 29.76
N LEU A 105 8.90 -5.85 29.87
CA LEU A 105 8.01 -5.74 28.71
C LEU A 105 8.48 -4.69 27.71
N MET A 106 9.01 -3.56 28.19
CA MET A 106 9.53 -2.49 27.34
C MET A 106 10.78 -2.94 26.58
N ALA A 107 11.76 -3.50 27.29
CA ALA A 107 12.98 -4.02 26.68
C ALA A 107 12.69 -5.17 25.70
N LEU A 108 11.76 -6.07 26.04
CA LEU A 108 11.30 -7.13 25.14
C LEU A 108 10.64 -6.56 23.89
N THR A 109 9.80 -5.53 24.04
CA THR A 109 9.15 -4.87 22.91
C THR A 109 10.18 -4.26 21.96
N ASP A 110 11.13 -3.50 22.50
CA ASP A 110 12.17 -2.83 21.72
C ASP A 110 13.09 -3.84 21.02
N ALA A 111 13.49 -4.92 21.71
CA ALA A 111 14.30 -5.98 21.14
C ALA A 111 13.57 -6.74 20.02
N ALA A 112 12.30 -7.10 20.22
CA ALA A 112 11.51 -7.80 19.20
C ALA A 112 11.33 -6.96 17.93
N VAL A 113 11.09 -5.65 18.08
CA VAL A 113 10.98 -4.71 16.95
C VAL A 113 12.32 -4.56 16.22
N ALA A 114 13.42 -4.42 16.95
CA ALA A 114 14.76 -4.32 16.35
C ALA A 114 15.12 -5.60 15.58
N LEU A 115 14.87 -6.78 16.17
CA LEU A 115 15.11 -8.07 15.52
C LEU A 115 14.23 -8.26 14.27
N ALA A 116 12.96 -7.85 14.32
CA ALA A 116 12.07 -7.92 13.17
C ALA A 116 12.52 -7.03 12.00
N ALA A 117 13.28 -5.96 12.25
CA ALA A 117 13.87 -5.14 11.20
C ALA A 117 15.07 -5.83 10.50
N HIS A 118 15.72 -6.78 11.18
CA HIS A 118 16.82 -7.58 10.66
C HIS A 118 16.36 -8.92 10.07
N ASP A 119 15.24 -9.46 10.53
CA ASP A 119 14.65 -10.71 10.05
C ASP A 119 13.81 -10.50 8.78
N LYS A 120 13.77 -11.50 7.91
CA LYS A 120 12.93 -11.52 6.70
C LYS A 120 11.48 -11.89 7.01
N ASP A 121 11.21 -12.51 8.16
CA ASP A 121 9.86 -12.86 8.60
C ASP A 121 9.51 -12.26 9.98
N PRO A 122 8.76 -11.14 10.04
CA PRO A 122 8.36 -10.52 11.30
C PRO A 122 7.38 -11.39 12.12
N GLY A 123 6.89 -12.50 11.57
CA GLY A 123 5.85 -13.33 12.18
C GLY A 123 6.21 -13.83 13.59
N HIS A 124 7.47 -14.20 13.83
CA HIS A 124 7.92 -14.65 15.15
C HIS A 124 7.91 -13.49 16.17
N ALA A 125 8.43 -12.31 15.81
CA ALA A 125 8.36 -11.13 16.67
C ALA A 125 6.91 -10.73 17.00
N VAL A 126 6.00 -10.79 16.02
CA VAL A 126 4.57 -10.55 16.24
C VAL A 126 3.98 -11.56 17.24
N ALA A 127 4.35 -12.84 17.15
CA ALA A 127 3.89 -13.87 18.09
C ALA A 127 4.40 -13.62 19.52
N VAL A 128 5.67 -13.26 19.68
CA VAL A 128 6.29 -12.92 20.98
C VAL A 128 5.55 -11.76 21.65
N LEU A 129 5.33 -10.66 20.91
CA LEU A 129 4.66 -9.46 21.43
C LEU A 129 3.20 -9.73 21.83
N ASN A 130 2.45 -10.47 21.00
CA ASN A 130 1.07 -10.86 21.33
C ASN A 130 1.03 -11.72 22.60
N ARG A 131 1.91 -12.72 22.70
CA ARG A 131 1.96 -13.61 23.87
C ARG A 131 2.31 -12.85 25.16
N ALA A 132 3.30 -11.96 25.09
CA ALA A 132 3.68 -11.12 26.24
C ALA A 132 2.50 -10.25 26.72
N ALA A 133 1.73 -9.67 25.78
CA ALA A 133 0.56 -8.89 26.14
C ALA A 133 -0.62 -9.74 26.63
N ASP A 134 -0.83 -10.94 26.08
CA ASP A 134 -1.88 -11.89 26.48
C ASP A 134 -1.73 -12.37 27.93
N GLN A 135 -0.51 -12.36 28.45
CA GLN A 135 -0.20 -12.77 29.81
C GLN A 135 -0.50 -11.68 30.87
N VAL A 136 -0.76 -10.43 30.45
CA VAL A 136 -1.08 -9.34 31.38
C VAL A 136 -2.56 -9.39 31.77
N ALA A 137 -2.80 -9.59 33.07
CA ALA A 137 -4.16 -9.67 33.61
C ALA A 137 -4.92 -8.33 33.49
N PRO A 138 -6.24 -8.34 33.25
CA PRO A 138 -7.06 -7.12 33.15
C PRO A 138 -7.00 -6.21 34.39
N GLN A 139 -6.71 -6.78 35.56
CA GLN A 139 -6.58 -6.08 36.84
C GLN A 139 -5.13 -5.74 37.22
N ALA A 140 -4.16 -5.98 36.33
CA ALA A 140 -2.76 -5.64 36.56
C ALA A 140 -2.59 -4.13 36.79
N HIS A 141 -1.48 -3.74 37.43
CA HIS A 141 -1.14 -2.34 37.62
C HIS A 141 -1.14 -1.57 36.28
N VAL A 142 -1.64 -0.33 36.29
CA VAL A 142 -1.85 0.45 35.04
C VAL A 142 -0.56 0.61 34.22
N ALA A 143 0.60 0.71 34.89
CA ALA A 143 1.88 0.78 34.19
C ALA A 143 2.19 -0.48 33.38
N ILE A 144 1.85 -1.67 33.90
CA ILE A 144 1.99 -2.96 33.19
C ILE A 144 1.02 -3.01 32.02
N GLN A 145 -0.22 -2.53 32.20
CA GLN A 145 -1.20 -2.45 31.12
C GLN A 145 -0.74 -1.52 29.99
N ARG A 146 -0.13 -0.37 30.30
CA ARG A 146 0.45 0.55 29.31
C ARG A 146 1.57 -0.15 28.51
N ALA A 147 2.45 -0.89 29.17
CA ALA A 147 3.52 -1.65 28.52
C ALA A 147 2.97 -2.76 27.60
N ALA A 148 1.98 -3.53 28.04
CA ALA A 148 1.31 -4.54 27.20
C ALA A 148 0.58 -3.92 26.00
N CYS A 149 -0.11 -2.79 26.20
CA CYS A 149 -0.76 -2.08 25.11
C CYS A 149 0.26 -1.55 24.08
N ARG A 150 1.44 -1.10 24.53
CA ARG A 150 2.56 -0.75 23.64
C ARG A 150 3.01 -1.97 22.83
N ALA A 151 3.22 -3.12 23.48
CA ALA A 151 3.61 -4.36 22.79
C ALA A 151 2.62 -4.75 21.68
N LEU A 152 1.30 -4.72 21.96
CA LEU A 152 0.28 -4.99 20.95
C LEU A 152 0.27 -3.96 19.81
N ALA A 153 0.48 -2.67 20.12
CA ALA A 153 0.56 -1.65 19.08
C ALA A 153 1.74 -1.90 18.13
N HIS A 154 2.92 -2.28 18.67
CA HIS A 154 4.07 -2.66 17.84
C HIS A 154 3.81 -3.96 17.06
N ALA A 155 3.15 -4.96 17.65
CA ALA A 155 2.73 -6.17 16.95
C ALA A 155 1.79 -5.84 15.77
N ALA A 156 0.88 -4.88 15.96
CA ALA A 156 -0.03 -4.40 14.94
C ALA A 156 0.72 -3.75 13.76
N PHE A 157 1.70 -2.90 14.04
CA PHE A 157 2.55 -2.30 13.01
C PHE A 157 3.37 -3.35 12.24
N LEU A 158 4.00 -4.29 12.95
CA LEU A 158 4.76 -5.38 12.33
C LEU A 158 3.87 -6.29 11.48
N THR A 159 2.62 -6.52 11.88
CA THR A 159 1.65 -7.28 11.07
C THR A 159 1.34 -6.57 9.75
N GLY A 160 1.31 -5.24 9.77
CA GLY A 160 1.13 -4.40 8.57
C GLY A 160 2.32 -4.43 7.62
N THR A 161 3.55 -4.53 8.13
CA THR A 161 4.77 -4.59 7.30
C THR A 161 5.08 -6.00 6.78
N ALA A 162 4.79 -7.04 7.56
CA ALA A 162 5.05 -8.45 7.21
C ALA A 162 4.16 -8.98 6.08
N ARG A 163 2.96 -8.41 5.93
CA ARG A 163 1.94 -8.93 5.00
C ARG A 163 1.49 -7.81 4.09
N VAL A 164 1.66 -7.97 2.78
CA VAL A 164 0.82 -7.23 1.85
C VAL A 164 -0.61 -7.73 2.08
N ALA A 165 -1.53 -6.83 2.43
CA ALA A 165 -2.92 -7.20 2.68
C ALA A 165 -3.57 -7.69 1.38
N GLU A 166 -3.47 -8.98 1.07
CA GLU A 166 -4.12 -9.56 -0.10
C GLU A 166 -5.62 -9.76 0.19
N GLY A 167 -6.44 -8.99 -0.54
CA GLY A 167 -7.89 -8.99 -0.40
C GLY A 167 -8.40 -8.63 1.01
N ASP A 168 -9.71 -8.79 1.19
CA ASP A 168 -10.39 -8.37 2.42
C ASP A 168 -9.98 -9.20 3.65
N ARG A 169 -9.56 -10.46 3.45
CA ARG A 169 -9.12 -11.32 4.56
C ARG A 169 -7.81 -10.81 5.15
N GLY A 170 -6.85 -10.42 4.30
CA GLY A 170 -5.59 -9.83 4.74
C GLY A 170 -5.80 -8.54 5.52
N VAL A 171 -6.67 -7.65 5.01
CA VAL A 171 -7.04 -6.40 5.70
C VAL A 171 -7.65 -6.67 7.07
N ARG A 172 -8.59 -7.62 7.17
CA ARG A 172 -9.19 -7.97 8.47
C ARG A 172 -8.18 -8.53 9.46
N GLN A 173 -7.23 -9.37 9.00
CA GLN A 173 -6.17 -9.92 9.85
C GLN A 173 -5.23 -8.83 10.39
N GLN A 174 -4.89 -7.82 9.58
CA GLN A 174 -4.08 -6.68 10.03
C GLN A 174 -4.81 -5.81 11.07
N ALA A 175 -6.15 -5.79 11.03
CA ALA A 175 -6.96 -5.06 12.01
C ALA A 175 -7.08 -5.79 13.37
N GLU A 176 -6.83 -7.10 13.45
CA GLU A 176 -7.07 -7.88 14.67
C GLU A 176 -6.30 -7.37 15.90
N PRO A 177 -4.98 -7.08 15.83
CA PRO A 177 -4.27 -6.57 17.01
C PRO A 177 -4.83 -5.24 17.52
N TRP A 178 -5.31 -4.38 16.61
CA TRP A 178 -5.97 -3.12 16.97
C TRP A 178 -7.33 -3.36 17.64
N ARG A 179 -8.09 -4.35 17.18
CA ARG A 179 -9.35 -4.76 17.85
C ARG A 179 -9.09 -5.27 19.25
N THR A 180 -8.07 -6.10 19.44
CA THR A 180 -7.66 -6.58 20.77
C THR A 180 -7.34 -5.43 21.72
N ILE A 181 -6.70 -4.35 21.23
CA ILE A 181 -6.45 -3.14 22.03
C ILE A 181 -7.78 -2.50 22.47
N LEU A 182 -8.73 -2.33 21.54
CA LEU A 182 -10.04 -1.75 21.87
C LEU A 182 -10.81 -2.62 22.88
N ASP A 183 -10.86 -3.92 22.67
CA ASP A 183 -11.62 -4.84 23.50
C ASP A 183 -11.10 -4.86 24.95
N ARG A 184 -9.78 -4.80 25.13
CA ARG A 184 -9.16 -4.86 26.46
C ARG A 184 -9.26 -3.56 27.24
N TRP A 185 -9.14 -2.42 26.56
CA TRP A 185 -8.95 -1.14 27.26
C TRP A 185 -10.03 -0.09 26.99
N SER A 186 -11.10 -0.39 26.24
CA SER A 186 -12.19 0.55 25.90
C SER A 186 -12.78 1.35 27.08
N GLY A 187 -12.76 0.82 28.30
CA GLY A 187 -13.25 1.49 29.52
C GLY A 187 -12.19 2.23 30.34
N SER A 188 -10.95 2.29 29.87
CA SER A 188 -9.84 2.86 30.64
C SER A 188 -9.97 4.38 30.80
N ARG A 189 -9.70 4.87 32.02
CA ARG A 189 -9.58 6.30 32.32
C ARG A 189 -8.14 6.81 32.22
N ASP A 190 -7.20 5.90 32.00
CA ASP A 190 -5.79 6.23 31.89
C ASP A 190 -5.49 6.99 30.59
N VAL A 191 -4.75 8.10 30.70
CA VAL A 191 -4.50 9.00 29.56
C VAL A 191 -3.72 8.31 28.44
N ILE A 192 -2.69 7.52 28.80
CA ILE A 192 -1.84 6.83 27.82
C ILE A 192 -2.62 5.71 27.13
N LEU A 193 -3.41 4.94 27.88
CA LEU A 193 -4.28 3.92 27.28
C LEU A 193 -5.35 4.55 26.37
N ARG A 194 -5.98 5.65 26.78
CA ARG A 194 -6.95 6.37 25.93
C ARG A 194 -6.33 6.89 24.64
N TRP A 195 -5.10 7.35 24.70
CA TRP A 195 -4.36 7.73 23.50
C TRP A 195 -4.11 6.52 22.57
N ARG A 196 -3.75 5.35 23.13
CA ARG A 196 -3.62 4.10 22.35
C ARG A 196 -4.95 3.61 21.76
N LEU A 197 -6.06 3.81 22.48
CA LEU A 197 -7.40 3.55 21.93
C LEU A 197 -7.69 4.48 20.74
N ALA A 198 -7.33 5.75 20.83
CA ALA A 198 -7.50 6.69 19.71
C ALA A 198 -6.71 6.25 18.49
N GLN A 199 -5.46 5.83 18.70
CA GLN A 199 -4.63 5.23 17.66
C GLN A 199 -5.29 3.97 17.05
N ALA A 200 -5.79 3.05 17.87
CA ALA A 200 -6.46 1.84 17.40
C ALA A 200 -7.72 2.13 16.59
N HIS A 201 -8.60 3.02 17.09
CA HIS A 201 -9.78 3.49 16.36
C HIS A 201 -9.41 4.14 15.03
N PHE A 202 -8.37 4.97 15.00
CA PHE A 202 -7.90 5.59 13.76
C PHE A 202 -7.47 4.54 12.72
N HIS A 203 -6.62 3.57 13.10
CA HIS A 203 -6.18 2.51 12.20
C HIS A 203 -7.33 1.61 11.74
N ILE A 204 -8.27 1.27 12.63
CA ILE A 204 -9.48 0.52 12.28
C ILE A 204 -10.33 1.30 11.26
N GLY A 205 -10.44 2.62 11.41
CA GLY A 205 -11.09 3.49 10.43
C GLY A 205 -10.44 3.37 9.04
N LEU A 206 -9.11 3.40 8.96
CA LEU A 206 -8.39 3.19 7.70
C LEU A 206 -8.66 1.80 7.09
N PHE A 207 -8.69 0.74 7.90
CA PHE A 207 -9.03 -0.60 7.41
C PHE A 207 -10.47 -0.69 6.90
N HIS A 208 -11.43 -0.01 7.53
CA HIS A 208 -12.78 0.09 7.01
C HIS A 208 -12.83 0.77 5.64
N LEU A 209 -12.03 1.82 5.42
CA LEU A 209 -11.91 2.43 4.08
C LEU A 209 -11.40 1.43 3.04
N LEU A 210 -10.37 0.65 3.36
CA LEU A 210 -9.85 -0.39 2.45
C LEU A 210 -10.88 -1.49 2.12
N LEU A 211 -11.83 -1.73 3.02
CA LEU A 211 -12.97 -2.65 2.81
C LEU A 211 -14.16 -1.98 2.08
N GLY A 212 -14.11 -0.67 1.85
CA GLY A 212 -15.20 0.12 1.25
C GLY A 212 -16.36 0.41 2.21
N GLU A 213 -16.08 0.50 3.51
CA GLU A 213 -17.06 0.66 4.59
C GLU A 213 -17.01 2.09 5.18
N ASP A 214 -17.29 3.11 4.38
CA ASP A 214 -17.16 4.53 4.74
C ASP A 214 -17.89 4.92 6.04
N THR A 215 -19.09 4.39 6.28
CA THR A 215 -19.85 4.69 7.51
C THR A 215 -19.15 4.15 8.75
N SER A 216 -18.60 2.94 8.67
CA SER A 216 -17.82 2.33 9.76
C SER A 216 -16.51 3.08 9.98
N ALA A 217 -15.91 3.58 8.89
CA ALA A 217 -14.72 4.43 8.96
C ALA A 217 -15.00 5.77 9.66
N ASP A 218 -16.05 6.51 9.29
CA ASP A 218 -16.42 7.78 9.97
C ASP A 218 -16.71 7.56 11.46
N ALA A 219 -17.41 6.48 11.81
CA ALA A 219 -17.66 6.11 13.21
C ALA A 219 -16.35 5.85 13.97
N SER A 220 -15.43 5.10 13.37
CA SER A 220 -14.13 4.80 13.98
C SER A 220 -13.28 6.07 14.16
N PHE A 221 -13.26 6.97 13.18
CA PHE A 221 -12.56 8.25 13.32
C PHE A 221 -13.22 9.17 14.35
N ALA A 222 -14.56 9.11 14.49
CA ALA A 222 -15.28 9.84 15.53
C ALA A 222 -14.92 9.33 16.92
N ASP A 223 -14.83 8.01 17.09
CA ASP A 223 -14.40 7.40 18.34
C ASP A 223 -12.96 7.78 18.67
N ALA A 224 -12.06 7.79 17.68
CA ALA A 224 -10.68 8.25 17.86
C ALA A 224 -10.61 9.69 18.37
N ALA A 225 -11.39 10.61 17.79
CA ALA A 225 -11.48 11.99 18.23
C ALA A 225 -12.08 12.10 19.66
N ALA A 226 -13.12 11.34 19.95
CA ALA A 226 -13.82 11.36 21.23
C ALA A 226 -12.95 10.90 22.41
N GLN A 227 -11.88 10.13 22.15
CA GLN A 227 -10.93 9.73 23.19
C GLN A 227 -10.22 10.94 23.85
N SER A 228 -10.23 12.12 23.24
CA SER A 228 -9.71 13.36 23.85
C SER A 228 -10.63 14.00 24.91
N ASN A 229 -11.91 13.65 24.93
CA ASN A 229 -12.92 14.36 25.74
C ASN A 229 -12.62 14.26 27.25
N GLY A 230 -12.56 15.42 27.92
CA GLY A 230 -12.35 15.52 29.37
C GLY A 230 -10.93 15.17 29.83
N LEU A 231 -9.94 15.06 28.92
CA LEU A 231 -8.54 14.89 29.29
C LEU A 231 -7.90 16.25 29.57
N ALA A 232 -7.55 16.50 30.84
CA ALA A 232 -6.49 17.45 31.16
C ALA A 232 -5.16 16.74 30.93
N VAL A 233 -4.52 16.99 29.78
CA VAL A 233 -3.20 16.44 29.51
C VAL A 233 -2.19 17.30 30.27
N ASP A 234 -1.67 16.77 31.37
CA ASP A 234 -0.56 17.40 32.08
C ASP A 234 0.65 17.53 31.14
N ALA A 235 1.37 18.65 31.23
CA ALA A 235 2.53 18.93 30.37
C ALA A 235 3.63 17.86 30.44
N ALA A 236 3.71 17.10 31.56
CA ALA A 236 4.64 15.98 31.73
C ALA A 236 4.28 14.76 30.85
N VAL A 237 2.99 14.54 30.57
CA VAL A 237 2.50 13.45 29.71
C VAL A 237 2.54 13.86 28.23
N ALA A 238 2.43 15.16 27.94
CA ALA A 238 2.52 15.72 26.59
C ALA A 238 3.90 15.51 25.92
N GLY A 239 4.97 15.34 26.70
CA GLY A 239 6.31 15.06 26.16
C GLY A 239 6.49 13.62 25.63
N GLU A 240 5.64 12.68 26.08
CA GLU A 240 5.67 11.27 25.65
C GLU A 240 4.55 10.93 24.66
N LEU A 241 3.49 11.73 24.63
CA LEU A 241 2.34 11.52 23.76
C LEU A 241 2.45 12.37 22.50
N ASP A 242 2.56 11.69 21.36
CA ASP A 242 2.24 12.27 20.08
C ASP A 242 0.71 12.47 20.01
N THR A 243 0.19 13.54 20.65
CA THR A 243 -1.26 13.86 20.80
C THR A 243 -2.03 13.96 19.47
N GLU A 244 -1.32 13.82 18.38
CA GLU A 244 -1.74 13.81 17.00
C GLU A 244 -2.91 12.88 16.67
N TYR A 245 -3.05 11.71 17.31
CA TYR A 245 -4.13 10.77 16.95
C TYR A 245 -5.55 11.28 17.22
N PHE A 246 -5.73 12.13 18.23
CA PHE A 246 -7.03 12.79 18.45
C PHE A 246 -7.35 13.76 17.31
N ALA A 247 -6.36 14.58 16.92
CA ALA A 247 -6.48 15.53 15.82
C ALA A 247 -6.62 14.82 14.45
N ARG A 248 -5.94 13.68 14.27
CA ARG A 248 -6.04 12.80 13.10
C ARG A 248 -7.45 12.27 12.92
N GLY A 249 -8.12 11.86 14.00
CA GLY A 249 -9.53 11.44 13.95
C GLY A 249 -10.43 12.54 13.40
N GLU A 250 -10.39 13.74 13.97
CA GLU A 250 -11.20 14.88 13.48
C GLU A 250 -10.86 15.28 12.04
N TYR A 251 -9.57 15.33 11.71
CA TYR A 251 -9.11 15.61 10.35
C TYR A 251 -9.63 14.58 9.35
N ALA A 252 -9.47 13.28 9.64
CA ALA A 252 -9.90 12.20 8.74
C ALA A 252 -11.41 12.25 8.47
N ARG A 253 -12.23 12.61 9.47
CA ARG A 253 -13.68 12.82 9.26
C ARG A 253 -13.98 13.97 8.32
N ARG A 254 -13.30 15.11 8.49
CA ARG A 254 -13.47 16.26 7.58
C ARG A 254 -13.09 15.88 6.16
N VAL A 255 -11.95 15.21 5.99
CA VAL A 255 -11.50 14.73 4.68
C VAL A 255 -12.47 13.72 4.08
N LEU A 256 -12.91 12.72 4.85
CA LEU A 256 -13.82 11.68 4.36
C LEU A 256 -15.14 12.27 3.85
N ARG A 257 -15.62 13.34 4.49
CA ARG A 257 -16.82 14.09 4.06
C ARG A 257 -16.58 14.98 2.85
N ALA A 258 -15.34 15.43 2.64
CA ALA A 258 -14.97 16.27 1.50
C ALA A 258 -14.57 15.45 0.26
N VAL A 259 -14.07 14.23 0.45
CA VAL A 259 -13.57 13.35 -0.63
C VAL A 259 -14.66 12.40 -1.09
N GLU A 260 -15.42 12.85 -2.09
CA GLU A 260 -16.46 12.06 -2.74
C GLU A 260 -15.88 11.33 -3.96
N LEU A 261 -15.79 10.00 -3.84
CA LEU A 261 -15.40 9.12 -4.93
C LEU A 261 -16.49 8.07 -5.13
N PRO A 262 -16.83 7.70 -6.38
CA PRO A 262 -17.85 6.70 -6.62
C PRO A 262 -17.40 5.36 -6.04
N GLY A 263 -18.16 4.79 -5.09
CA GLY A 263 -17.80 3.51 -4.45
C GLY A 263 -18.07 2.27 -5.31
N ARG A 264 -18.66 2.45 -6.50
CA ARG A 264 -18.95 1.40 -7.47
C ARG A 264 -18.50 1.87 -8.85
N ALA A 265 -17.84 0.98 -9.58
CA ALA A 265 -17.64 1.12 -11.01
C ALA A 265 -19.00 1.00 -11.71
N ALA A 266 -19.71 2.12 -11.86
CA ALA A 266 -21.02 2.16 -12.51
C ALA A 266 -20.91 1.63 -13.94
N ASN A 267 -21.94 0.91 -14.40
CA ASN A 267 -22.04 0.40 -15.77
C ASN A 267 -20.92 -0.57 -16.19
N LEU A 268 -20.34 -1.32 -15.24
CA LEU A 268 -19.49 -2.46 -15.55
C LEU A 268 -20.29 -3.77 -15.41
N THR A 269 -20.75 -4.32 -16.54
CA THR A 269 -21.44 -5.62 -16.60
C THR A 269 -20.75 -6.59 -17.55
N ALA A 270 -20.94 -7.89 -17.33
CA ALA A 270 -20.38 -8.91 -18.21
C ALA A 270 -20.93 -8.78 -19.63
N GLU A 271 -22.17 -8.29 -19.78
CA GLU A 271 -22.81 -8.03 -21.07
C GLU A 271 -22.22 -6.81 -21.78
N GLN A 272 -21.70 -5.83 -21.06
CA GLN A 272 -20.99 -4.70 -21.66
C GLN A 272 -19.55 -5.05 -22.06
N LEU A 273 -18.88 -5.94 -21.31
CA LEU A 273 -17.59 -6.50 -21.73
C LEU A 273 -17.72 -7.46 -22.92
N MET A 274 -18.88 -8.12 -23.07
CA MET A 274 -19.16 -9.05 -24.17
C MET A 274 -20.07 -8.41 -25.22
N ARG A 275 -19.51 -7.78 -26.27
CA ARG A 275 -20.25 -7.44 -27.50
C ARG A 275 -20.19 -8.60 -28.52
N PRO A 276 -21.17 -8.71 -29.45
CA PRO A 276 -21.83 -9.99 -29.76
C PRO A 276 -20.89 -11.01 -30.42
N ALA A 277 -20.56 -12.08 -29.71
CA ALA A 277 -19.96 -13.28 -30.30
C ALA A 277 -21.02 -14.10 -31.05
N ALA A 278 -20.65 -14.56 -32.25
CA ALA A 278 -21.56 -15.13 -33.23
C ALA A 278 -22.08 -16.53 -32.85
N ASP A 279 -21.57 -17.21 -31.81
CA ASP A 279 -21.96 -18.61 -31.55
C ASP A 279 -22.41 -18.97 -30.12
N ARG A 280 -23.24 -20.02 -30.03
CA ARG A 280 -24.01 -20.38 -28.82
C ARG A 280 -23.21 -21.15 -27.76
N TRP A 281 -22.12 -21.82 -28.14
CA TRP A 281 -21.31 -22.66 -27.24
C TRP A 281 -20.14 -21.91 -26.60
N GLU A 282 -19.53 -20.94 -27.29
CA GLU A 282 -18.46 -20.08 -26.76
C GLU A 282 -18.98 -19.13 -25.65
N ARG A 283 -20.24 -18.70 -25.79
CA ARG A 283 -20.97 -17.86 -24.81
C ARG A 283 -20.96 -18.38 -23.36
N GLY A 284 -20.82 -19.69 -23.12
CA GLY A 284 -20.85 -20.24 -21.76
C GLY A 284 -19.58 -19.95 -20.95
N ARG A 285 -18.42 -20.29 -21.52
CA ARG A 285 -17.10 -20.06 -20.90
C ARG A 285 -16.72 -18.58 -20.90
N GLU A 286 -16.96 -17.89 -22.01
CA GLU A 286 -16.70 -16.45 -22.14
C GLU A 286 -17.53 -15.64 -21.13
N ARG A 287 -18.81 -15.99 -20.93
CA ARG A 287 -19.65 -15.30 -19.93
C ARG A 287 -19.19 -15.55 -18.51
N HIS A 288 -18.64 -16.72 -18.21
CA HIS A 288 -18.07 -16.99 -16.89
C HIS A 288 -16.82 -16.13 -16.66
N GLN A 289 -15.88 -16.15 -17.61
CA GLN A 289 -14.67 -15.34 -17.55
C GLN A 289 -14.95 -13.84 -17.50
N ALA A 290 -15.88 -13.34 -18.32
CA ALA A 290 -16.30 -11.94 -18.28
C ALA A 290 -16.90 -11.57 -16.91
N LYS A 291 -17.68 -12.45 -16.28
CA LYS A 291 -18.18 -12.23 -14.92
C LYS A 291 -17.05 -12.19 -13.88
N GLU A 292 -16.03 -13.02 -14.02
CA GLU A 292 -14.86 -13.00 -13.13
C GLU A 292 -14.07 -11.70 -13.30
N LEU A 293 -13.82 -11.25 -14.54
CA LEU A 293 -13.15 -9.97 -14.82
C LEU A 293 -13.94 -8.79 -14.26
N VAL A 294 -15.27 -8.75 -14.43
CA VAL A 294 -16.11 -7.71 -13.82
C VAL A 294 -15.97 -7.71 -12.31
N ARG A 295 -16.00 -8.89 -11.66
CA ARG A 295 -15.84 -8.98 -10.20
C ARG A 295 -14.46 -8.49 -9.76
N ALA A 296 -13.41 -8.87 -10.47
CA ALA A 296 -12.04 -8.42 -10.21
C ALA A 296 -11.91 -6.89 -10.35
N ALA A 297 -12.44 -6.32 -11.43
CA ALA A 297 -12.45 -4.87 -11.65
C ALA A 297 -13.26 -4.11 -10.59
N GLN A 298 -14.45 -4.61 -10.23
CA GLN A 298 -15.26 -4.01 -9.16
C GLN A 298 -14.55 -4.06 -7.82
N HIS A 299 -13.90 -5.18 -7.50
CA HIS A 299 -13.12 -5.33 -6.29
C HIS A 299 -11.92 -4.36 -6.29
N ARG A 300 -11.17 -4.30 -7.39
CA ARG A 300 -10.02 -3.40 -7.56
C ARG A 300 -10.44 -1.93 -7.43
N HIS A 301 -11.49 -1.51 -8.12
CA HIS A 301 -12.02 -0.15 -8.01
C HIS A 301 -12.40 0.19 -6.58
N ARG A 302 -13.19 -0.65 -5.90
CA ARG A 302 -13.61 -0.39 -4.52
C ARG A 302 -12.39 -0.26 -3.59
N ARG A 303 -11.43 -1.17 -3.73
CA ARG A 303 -10.20 -1.14 -2.96
C ARG A 303 -9.41 0.14 -3.22
N SER A 304 -9.29 0.55 -4.48
CA SER A 304 -8.57 1.76 -4.86
C SER A 304 -9.25 3.05 -4.42
N VAL A 305 -10.58 3.09 -4.36
CA VAL A 305 -11.30 4.17 -3.67
C VAL A 305 -10.90 4.23 -2.19
N GLY A 306 -10.87 3.08 -1.53
CA GLY A 306 -10.41 2.96 -0.14
C GLY A 306 -8.96 3.40 0.07
N GLU A 307 -8.05 3.00 -0.82
CA GLU A 307 -6.64 3.39 -0.81
C GLU A 307 -6.48 4.91 -0.93
N VAL A 308 -7.14 5.53 -1.92
CA VAL A 308 -7.09 6.99 -2.11
C VAL A 308 -7.64 7.75 -0.89
N LYS A 309 -8.78 7.31 -0.34
CA LYS A 309 -9.36 7.91 0.87
C LYS A 309 -8.43 7.74 2.08
N THR A 310 -7.81 6.58 2.24
CA THR A 310 -6.81 6.31 3.28
C THR A 310 -5.64 7.27 3.18
N TRP A 311 -5.08 7.45 1.97
CA TRP A 311 -3.99 8.40 1.75
C TRP A 311 -4.40 9.83 2.10
N CYS A 312 -5.59 10.27 1.69
CA CYS A 312 -6.09 11.60 2.03
C CYS A 312 -6.29 11.78 3.55
N CYS A 313 -6.84 10.78 4.25
CA CYS A 313 -7.07 10.81 5.69
C CYS A 313 -5.75 10.80 6.51
N CYS A 314 -4.69 10.22 5.95
CA CYS A 314 -3.34 10.30 6.51
C CYS A 314 -2.54 11.50 5.99
N GLY A 315 -3.11 12.27 5.04
CA GLY A 315 -2.47 13.25 4.17
C GLY A 315 -1.16 12.81 3.55
N GLN A 316 -1.10 11.53 3.17
CA GLN A 316 -0.08 10.98 2.31
C GLN A 316 -0.28 11.55 0.89
N PRO A 317 0.76 12.12 0.26
CA PRO A 317 0.68 12.59 -1.12
C PRO A 317 0.54 11.42 -2.09
N PHE A 318 -0.12 11.64 -3.22
CA PHE A 318 -0.21 10.70 -4.33
C PHE A 318 -0.09 11.44 -5.67
N ALA A 319 0.28 10.72 -6.72
CA ALA A 319 0.27 11.22 -8.09
C ALA A 319 -0.97 10.73 -8.85
N LEU A 320 -1.58 11.59 -9.64
CA LEU A 320 -2.68 11.23 -10.54
C LEU A 320 -2.13 11.02 -11.95
N LEU A 321 -2.30 9.82 -12.49
CA LEU A 321 -1.98 9.49 -13.87
C LEU A 321 -3.22 9.65 -14.75
N LEU A 322 -3.20 10.68 -15.58
CA LEU A 322 -4.16 10.93 -16.65
C LEU A 322 -3.59 10.33 -17.93
N ARG A 323 -4.27 9.32 -18.47
CA ARG A 323 -3.88 8.68 -19.74
C ARG A 323 -4.83 9.13 -20.83
N ASN A 324 -4.30 9.23 -22.04
CA ASN A 324 -5.02 9.62 -23.24
C ASN A 324 -6.03 8.55 -23.72
N PHE A 325 -6.90 8.08 -22.85
CA PHE A 325 -7.98 7.18 -23.25
C PHE A 325 -9.15 8.04 -23.69
N GLY A 326 -9.49 7.95 -24.97
CA GLY A 326 -10.75 8.53 -25.44
C GLY A 326 -11.91 7.86 -24.69
N LEU A 327 -12.94 8.65 -24.33
CA LEU A 327 -14.25 8.14 -23.90
C LEU A 327 -14.92 7.18 -24.93
N LEU A 328 -14.29 7.01 -26.10
CA LEU A 328 -14.71 6.23 -27.24
C LEU A 328 -13.64 5.25 -27.72
N GLU A 329 -12.68 4.82 -26.88
CA GLU A 329 -11.69 3.85 -27.35
C GLU A 329 -12.35 2.55 -27.84
N TRP A 330 -12.32 2.40 -29.16
CA TRP A 330 -12.96 1.31 -29.87
C TRP A 330 -12.14 0.04 -29.72
N THR A 331 -12.79 -0.99 -29.20
CA THR A 331 -12.29 -2.36 -29.26
C THR A 331 -12.47 -2.86 -30.68
N VAL A 332 -11.37 -2.98 -31.43
CA VAL A 332 -11.39 -3.63 -32.73
C VAL A 332 -11.28 -5.13 -32.51
N ARG A 333 -12.31 -5.89 -32.93
CA ARG A 333 -12.20 -7.33 -33.13
C ARG A 333 -11.25 -7.59 -34.30
N GLN A 334 -10.22 -8.41 -34.11
CA GLN A 334 -9.53 -9.03 -35.24
C GLN A 334 -10.42 -10.15 -35.82
N PRO A 335 -10.84 -10.07 -37.08
CA PRO A 335 -11.36 -11.23 -37.81
C PRO A 335 -10.15 -12.02 -38.31
N GLY A 336 -9.93 -13.24 -37.79
CA GLY A 336 -8.97 -14.19 -38.38
C GLY A 336 -7.86 -14.77 -37.49
N ALA A 337 -7.84 -14.51 -36.18
CA ALA A 337 -6.86 -15.15 -35.27
C ALA A 337 -7.11 -16.66 -35.03
N ASP A 338 -8.15 -17.24 -35.64
CA ASP A 338 -8.53 -18.66 -35.46
C ASP A 338 -7.64 -19.66 -36.22
N TYR A 339 -6.67 -19.21 -37.02
CA TYR A 339 -5.81 -20.12 -37.80
C TYR A 339 -4.56 -20.64 -37.06
N ALA A 340 -4.28 -20.16 -35.85
CA ALA A 340 -3.23 -20.73 -35.00
C ALA A 340 -3.88 -21.43 -33.81
N GLY A 341 -4.26 -22.70 -34.01
CA GLY A 341 -5.00 -23.50 -33.03
C GLY A 341 -4.50 -23.33 -31.58
N GLY A 342 -5.32 -22.70 -30.75
CA GLY A 342 -5.02 -22.46 -29.34
C GLY A 342 -5.90 -21.39 -28.70
N GLN A 343 -7.09 -21.80 -28.26
CA GLN A 343 -8.00 -21.12 -27.32
C GLN A 343 -8.51 -19.72 -27.71
N GLY A 344 -9.81 -19.67 -28.03
CA GLY A 344 -10.55 -18.43 -28.24
C GLY A 344 -10.52 -17.52 -27.03
N PHE A 345 -9.67 -16.50 -27.10
CA PHE A 345 -10.00 -15.12 -26.78
C PHE A 345 -9.31 -14.25 -27.83
N HIS A 346 -10.12 -13.52 -28.57
CA HIS A 346 -9.67 -12.56 -29.58
C HIS A 346 -8.59 -11.66 -28.97
N GLN A 347 -7.39 -11.66 -29.57
CA GLN A 347 -6.35 -10.69 -29.26
C GLN A 347 -6.87 -9.30 -29.64
N VAL A 348 -7.48 -8.64 -28.67
CA VAL A 348 -7.70 -7.20 -28.73
C VAL A 348 -6.33 -6.57 -28.59
N GLN A 349 -5.86 -5.95 -29.67
CA GLN A 349 -4.77 -5.00 -29.57
C GLN A 349 -5.26 -3.82 -28.72
N THR A 350 -5.12 -3.91 -27.39
CA THR A 350 -4.63 -2.75 -26.66
C THR A 350 -3.42 -2.31 -27.44
N PHE A 351 -3.40 -1.10 -27.99
CA PHE A 351 -2.22 -0.58 -28.65
C PHE A 351 -1.07 -0.72 -27.66
N THR A 352 -0.27 -1.77 -27.83
CA THR A 352 0.96 -2.04 -27.11
C THR A 352 1.96 -1.08 -27.70
N TYR A 353 1.76 0.20 -27.43
CA TYR A 353 2.79 1.20 -27.61
C TYR A 353 3.97 0.70 -26.80
N GLN A 354 5.17 0.76 -27.39
CA GLN A 354 6.41 0.70 -26.63
C GLN A 354 6.23 1.74 -25.52
N ARG A 355 5.96 1.28 -24.29
CA ARG A 355 5.64 2.14 -23.17
C ARG A 355 6.90 2.83 -22.70
N ARG A 356 7.48 3.66 -23.56
CA ARG A 356 8.67 4.43 -23.26
C ARG A 356 8.36 5.37 -22.10
N GLY A 357 7.12 5.80 -21.91
CA GLY A 357 6.73 6.53 -20.70
C GLY A 357 6.79 5.74 -19.38
N ASP A 358 6.82 4.40 -19.40
CA ASP A 358 6.69 3.57 -18.19
C ASP A 358 7.79 3.86 -17.18
N HIS A 359 9.03 4.01 -17.64
CA HIS A 359 10.14 4.27 -16.73
C HIS A 359 9.97 5.62 -16.02
N VAL A 360 9.48 6.67 -16.70
CA VAL A 360 9.20 7.97 -16.07
C VAL A 360 8.10 7.85 -15.02
N VAL A 361 7.02 7.13 -15.36
CA VAL A 361 5.91 6.90 -14.43
C VAL A 361 6.37 6.08 -13.22
N ARG A 362 7.16 5.02 -13.42
CA ARG A 362 7.74 4.21 -12.33
C ARG A 362 8.67 5.04 -11.45
N GLU A 363 9.50 5.88 -12.05
CA GLU A 363 10.41 6.77 -11.32
C GLU A 363 9.68 7.77 -10.43
N LEU A 364 8.57 8.33 -10.91
CA LEU A 364 7.69 9.16 -10.09
C LEU A 364 6.92 8.34 -9.05
N GLY A 365 6.60 7.08 -9.37
CA GLY A 365 5.89 6.14 -8.51
C GLY A 365 6.72 5.51 -7.38
N HIS A 366 8.04 5.72 -7.36
CA HIS A 366 8.91 5.26 -6.29
C HIS A 366 8.69 6.04 -4.98
N GLU A 367 8.38 7.33 -5.08
CA GLU A 367 8.29 8.22 -3.91
C GLU A 367 6.85 8.41 -3.41
N VAL A 368 5.87 8.31 -4.32
CA VAL A 368 4.44 8.45 -4.00
C VAL A 368 3.61 7.41 -4.74
N PRO A 369 2.49 6.93 -4.16
CA PRO A 369 1.58 6.06 -4.87
C PRO A 369 0.92 6.77 -6.05
N ILE A 370 0.62 6.02 -7.10
CA ILE A 370 -0.02 6.48 -8.32
C ILE A 370 -1.47 5.99 -8.37
N VAL A 371 -2.36 6.93 -8.67
CA VAL A 371 -3.76 6.68 -9.01
C VAL A 371 -3.92 6.80 -10.51
N GLN A 372 -4.40 5.74 -11.15
CA GLN A 372 -4.82 5.80 -12.55
C GLN A 372 -6.35 5.79 -12.63
N VAL A 373 -6.89 6.63 -13.51
CA VAL A 373 -8.30 6.56 -13.91
C VAL A 373 -8.41 5.84 -15.25
N ALA A 374 -9.42 4.98 -15.37
CA ALA A 374 -9.68 4.20 -16.58
C ALA A 374 -11.18 4.12 -16.83
N ALA A 375 -11.58 4.02 -18.11
CA ALA A 375 -12.99 3.89 -18.43
C ALA A 375 -13.48 2.53 -17.94
N SER A 376 -14.68 2.50 -17.35
CA SER A 376 -15.33 1.24 -16.96
C SER A 376 -15.38 0.24 -18.12
N GLN A 377 -15.60 0.73 -19.35
CA GLN A 377 -15.65 -0.13 -20.53
C GLN A 377 -14.29 -0.73 -20.92
N SER A 378 -13.16 -0.14 -20.52
CA SER A 378 -11.82 -0.67 -20.77
C SER A 378 -11.30 -1.58 -19.64
N ALA A 379 -12.03 -1.73 -18.53
CA ALA A 379 -11.58 -2.47 -17.36
C ALA A 379 -11.23 -3.95 -17.65
N GLY A 380 -12.01 -4.62 -18.51
CA GLY A 380 -11.73 -6.01 -18.90
C GLY A 380 -10.40 -6.15 -19.66
N LEU A 381 -10.07 -5.16 -20.50
CA LEU A 381 -8.87 -5.15 -21.33
C LEU A 381 -7.61 -4.91 -20.49
N GLU A 382 -7.67 -3.97 -19.55
CA GLU A 382 -6.55 -3.70 -18.65
C GLU A 382 -6.23 -4.92 -17.77
N LEU A 383 -7.25 -5.56 -17.19
CA LEU A 383 -7.05 -6.72 -16.33
C LEU A 383 -6.49 -7.94 -17.08
N ASP A 384 -6.95 -8.19 -18.30
CA ASP A 384 -6.37 -9.24 -19.13
C ASP A 384 -4.93 -8.89 -19.53
N SER A 385 -4.63 -7.62 -19.84
CA SER A 385 -3.27 -7.20 -20.18
C SER A 385 -2.25 -7.48 -19.06
N TRP A 386 -2.65 -7.42 -17.78
CA TRP A 386 -1.74 -7.71 -16.65
C TRP A 386 -1.34 -9.18 -16.59
N ARG A 387 -2.24 -10.09 -16.98
CA ARG A 387 -1.93 -11.52 -17.04
C ARG A 387 -0.80 -11.82 -18.02
N PHE A 388 -0.67 -11.01 -19.07
CA PHE A 388 0.30 -11.22 -20.15
C PHE A 388 1.53 -10.32 -20.07
N HIS A 389 1.44 -9.15 -19.44
CA HIS A 389 2.48 -8.11 -19.51
C HIS A 389 3.02 -7.63 -18.15
N GLY A 390 2.57 -8.24 -17.04
CA GLY A 390 3.11 -7.97 -15.71
C GLY A 390 2.31 -6.95 -14.89
N GLU A 391 2.91 -6.47 -13.80
CA GLU A 391 2.25 -5.65 -12.77
C GLU A 391 1.73 -4.30 -13.30
N PRO A 392 0.60 -3.80 -12.74
CA PRO A 392 0.07 -2.49 -13.09
C PRO A 392 1.04 -1.37 -12.69
N LEU A 393 1.15 -0.33 -13.52
CA LEU A 393 1.97 0.86 -13.24
C LEU A 393 1.47 1.66 -12.05
N ALA A 394 0.16 1.60 -11.79
CA ALA A 394 -0.51 2.36 -10.74
C ALA A 394 -0.95 1.45 -9.59
N GLN A 395 -0.63 1.87 -8.37
CA GLN A 395 -1.00 1.18 -7.14
C GLN A 395 -2.52 1.23 -6.91
N ALA A 396 -3.19 2.30 -7.32
CA ALA A 396 -4.64 2.45 -7.27
C ALA A 396 -5.24 2.68 -8.66
N GLN A 397 -6.38 2.06 -8.94
CA GLN A 397 -7.08 2.18 -10.21
C GLN A 397 -8.58 2.38 -10.05
N LEU A 398 -9.07 3.44 -10.68
CA LEU A 398 -10.47 3.84 -10.61
C LEU A 398 -11.12 3.67 -11.98
N TYR A 399 -12.01 2.67 -12.08
CA TYR A 399 -12.88 2.50 -13.24
C TYR A 399 -14.10 3.42 -13.18
N LEU A 400 -14.16 4.41 -14.06
CA LEU A 400 -15.20 5.45 -14.06
C LEU A 400 -16.17 5.29 -15.23
N SER A 401 -17.43 5.66 -15.01
CA SER A 401 -18.41 5.81 -16.08
C SER A 401 -18.24 7.19 -16.76
N ASN A 402 -18.79 7.35 -17.96
CA ASN A 402 -18.77 8.65 -18.64
C ASN A 402 -19.46 9.75 -17.81
N ASP A 403 -20.53 9.40 -17.10
CA ASP A 403 -21.31 10.35 -16.29
C ASP A 403 -20.53 10.86 -15.07
N SER A 404 -19.71 9.99 -14.48
CA SER A 404 -18.92 10.31 -13.28
C SER A 404 -17.48 10.75 -13.59
N TRP A 405 -17.02 10.62 -14.85
CA TRP A 405 -15.62 10.80 -15.23
C TRP A 405 -15.10 12.19 -14.86
N PHE A 406 -15.71 13.22 -15.44
CA PHE A 406 -15.15 14.57 -15.39
C PHE A 406 -15.18 15.16 -13.98
N GLU A 407 -16.26 14.92 -13.24
CA GLU A 407 -16.39 15.33 -11.84
C GLU A 407 -15.31 14.65 -10.97
N THR A 408 -15.19 13.32 -11.06
CA THR A 408 -14.20 12.57 -10.26
C THR A 408 -12.77 12.96 -10.62
N VAL A 409 -12.45 13.09 -11.91
CA VAL A 409 -11.12 13.49 -12.38
C VAL A 409 -10.76 14.91 -11.92
N THR A 410 -11.70 15.86 -12.03
CA THR A 410 -11.48 17.23 -11.55
C THR A 410 -11.24 17.26 -10.04
N HIS A 411 -11.98 16.43 -9.29
CA HIS A 411 -11.77 16.27 -7.85
C HIS A 411 -10.38 15.68 -7.54
N LEU A 412 -9.97 14.62 -8.24
CA LEU A 412 -8.64 14.02 -8.10
C LEU A 412 -7.51 15.00 -8.49
N ILE A 413 -7.69 15.82 -9.52
CA ILE A 413 -6.74 16.90 -9.89
C ILE A 413 -6.55 17.87 -8.72
N THR A 414 -7.62 18.16 -7.97
CA THR A 414 -7.55 19.04 -6.80
C THR A 414 -6.74 18.41 -5.66
N LEU A 415 -6.94 17.11 -5.43
CA LEU A 415 -6.30 16.36 -4.34
C LEU A 415 -4.83 16.03 -4.62
N ALA A 416 -4.54 15.58 -5.83
CA ALA A 416 -3.26 15.00 -6.21
C ALA A 416 -2.10 15.97 -5.98
N GLU A 417 -0.95 15.42 -5.61
CA GLU A 417 0.28 16.19 -5.45
C GLU A 417 0.91 16.54 -6.78
N THR A 418 1.00 15.54 -7.65
CA THR A 418 1.54 15.64 -8.99
C THR A 418 0.52 15.08 -9.97
N ILE A 419 0.40 15.73 -11.12
CA ILE A 419 -0.50 15.30 -12.18
C ILE A 419 0.37 14.83 -13.35
N ILE A 420 0.37 13.54 -13.64
CA ILE A 420 1.09 12.97 -14.77
C ILE A 420 0.12 12.93 -15.93
N ILE A 421 0.39 13.71 -16.97
CA ILE A 421 -0.41 13.77 -18.18
C ILE A 421 0.32 12.96 -19.25
N TRP A 422 -0.11 11.73 -19.46
CA TRP A 422 0.43 10.88 -20.50
C TRP A 422 -0.31 11.11 -21.81
N ALA A 423 0.35 11.82 -22.73
CA ALA A 423 -0.24 12.33 -23.95
C ALA A 423 0.42 11.73 -25.19
N GLU A 424 -0.29 10.83 -25.88
CA GLU A 424 0.11 10.32 -27.21
C GLU A 424 -0.29 11.29 -28.33
N GLY A 425 -1.34 12.09 -28.09
CA GLY A 425 -1.88 13.09 -29.02
C GLY A 425 -3.09 13.78 -28.41
N MET A 426 -3.50 14.92 -28.96
CA MET A 426 -4.61 15.68 -28.38
C MET A 426 -5.95 15.01 -28.69
N THR A 427 -6.64 14.52 -27.65
CA THR A 427 -8.03 14.04 -27.74
C THR A 427 -8.97 15.03 -27.04
N PRO A 428 -10.29 15.02 -27.35
CA PRO A 428 -11.25 15.87 -26.64
C PRO A 428 -11.27 15.65 -25.13
N ALA A 429 -11.10 14.40 -24.68
CA ALA A 429 -11.04 14.05 -23.26
C ALA A 429 -9.78 14.64 -22.61
N LEU A 430 -8.61 14.42 -23.22
CA LEU A 430 -7.35 15.00 -22.74
C LEU A 430 -7.40 16.54 -22.73
N ALA A 431 -7.99 17.16 -23.75
CA ALA A 431 -8.15 18.61 -23.80
C ALA A 431 -8.99 19.14 -22.62
N GLN A 432 -10.08 18.44 -22.28
CA GLN A 432 -10.92 18.78 -21.12
C GLN A 432 -10.17 18.59 -19.81
N GLU A 433 -9.42 17.50 -19.65
CA GLU A 433 -8.60 17.25 -18.46
C GLU A 433 -7.52 18.31 -18.29
N MET A 434 -6.79 18.65 -19.35
CA MET A 434 -5.80 19.73 -19.34
C MET A 434 -6.44 21.10 -19.05
N ALA A 435 -7.65 21.35 -19.54
CA ALA A 435 -8.40 22.56 -19.20
C ALA A 435 -8.78 22.58 -17.71
N ALA A 436 -9.17 21.45 -17.13
CA ALA A 436 -9.43 21.34 -15.69
C ALA A 436 -8.16 21.59 -14.86
N VAL A 437 -7.01 21.04 -15.26
CA VAL A 437 -5.71 21.32 -14.61
C VAL A 437 -5.41 22.83 -14.62
N ARG A 438 -5.65 23.51 -15.75
CA ARG A 438 -5.49 24.98 -15.85
C ARG A 438 -6.47 25.73 -14.96
N ALA A 439 -7.75 25.37 -14.99
CA ALA A 439 -8.80 26.03 -14.22
C ALA A 439 -8.52 25.94 -12.71
N GLN A 440 -7.92 24.84 -12.25
CA GLN A 440 -7.50 24.65 -10.85
C GLN A 440 -6.13 25.30 -10.53
N GLY A 441 -5.49 25.97 -11.49
CA GLY A 441 -4.17 26.58 -11.31
C GLY A 441 -3.04 25.58 -11.07
N ARG A 442 -3.21 24.31 -11.48
CA ARG A 442 -2.32 23.20 -11.16
C ARG A 442 -1.28 22.88 -12.24
N THR A 443 -1.08 23.76 -13.22
CA THR A 443 -0.14 23.46 -14.33
C THR A 443 1.30 23.30 -13.85
N GLN A 444 1.70 23.97 -12.75
CA GLN A 444 3.02 23.83 -12.13
C GLN A 444 3.26 22.46 -11.50
N ASP A 445 2.19 21.74 -11.17
CA ASP A 445 2.27 20.41 -10.55
C ASP A 445 2.12 19.28 -11.57
N ALA A 446 1.90 19.64 -12.84
CA ALA A 446 1.69 18.70 -13.91
C ALA A 446 3.00 18.38 -14.65
N VAL A 447 3.24 17.09 -14.94
CA VAL A 447 4.29 16.61 -15.84
C VAL A 447 3.63 16.02 -17.07
N VAL A 448 3.86 16.62 -18.24
CA VAL A 448 3.30 16.15 -19.52
C VAL A 448 4.31 15.25 -20.21
N LEU A 449 3.96 13.99 -20.42
CA LEU A 449 4.76 13.01 -21.16
C LEU A 449 4.22 12.95 -22.59
N ILE A 450 5.03 13.34 -23.57
CA ILE A 450 4.67 13.22 -24.99
C ILE A 450 5.25 11.92 -25.52
N GLU A 451 4.39 10.96 -25.83
CA GLU A 451 4.80 9.66 -26.39
C GLU A 451 4.57 9.57 -27.90
N LYS A 452 5.34 8.71 -28.57
CA LYS A 452 5.24 8.49 -30.02
C LYS A 452 3.98 7.68 -30.33
N LEU A 453 3.09 8.22 -31.16
CA LEU A 453 2.30 7.37 -32.05
C LEU A 453 3.23 6.88 -33.16
N ASP A 454 3.61 5.61 -33.12
CA ASP A 454 4.25 5.00 -34.29
C ASP A 454 3.25 5.09 -35.44
N ASP A 455 3.61 5.86 -36.47
CA ASP A 455 2.80 6.02 -37.68
C ASP A 455 3.00 4.81 -38.61
N ASP A 456 2.98 3.60 -38.03
CA ASP A 456 3.22 2.34 -38.71
C ASP A 456 1.92 1.91 -39.43
N PRO A 457 1.95 1.74 -40.77
CA PRO A 457 0.81 1.23 -41.52
C PRO A 457 0.27 -0.11 -40.98
N ALA A 458 1.13 -0.97 -40.41
CA ALA A 458 0.70 -2.22 -39.79
C ALA A 458 -0.22 -1.98 -38.57
N GLN A 459 -0.12 -0.82 -37.93
CA GLN A 459 -0.92 -0.42 -36.77
C GLN A 459 -2.24 0.28 -37.15
N ARG A 460 -2.33 0.89 -38.35
CA ARG A 460 -3.57 1.51 -38.86
C ARG A 460 -4.54 0.49 -39.47
N ALA A 461 -4.00 -0.61 -40.00
CA ALA A 461 -4.77 -1.62 -40.72
C ALA A 461 -5.93 -2.22 -39.92
N PRO A 462 -5.76 -2.58 -38.64
CA PRO A 462 -6.87 -3.11 -37.83
C PRO A 462 -7.99 -2.08 -37.63
N ILE A 463 -7.66 -0.81 -37.34
CA ILE A 463 -8.64 0.27 -37.13
C ILE A 463 -9.46 0.52 -38.40
N ALA A 464 -8.77 0.65 -39.54
CA ALA A 464 -9.42 0.87 -40.82
C ALA A 464 -10.33 -0.32 -41.20
N PHE A 465 -9.92 -1.54 -40.85
CA PHE A 465 -10.71 -2.74 -41.11
C PHE A 465 -11.99 -2.82 -40.25
N ALA A 466 -11.91 -2.50 -38.96
CA ALA A 466 -13.10 -2.45 -38.10
C ALA A 466 -14.09 -1.36 -38.54
N LEU A 467 -13.58 -0.18 -38.89
CA LEU A 467 -14.42 0.92 -39.36
C LEU A 467 -15.12 0.55 -40.68
N ALA A 468 -14.39 -0.14 -41.57
CA ALA A 468 -14.95 -0.68 -42.80
C ALA A 468 -16.04 -1.73 -42.54
N GLN A 469 -15.80 -2.67 -41.62
CA GLN A 469 -16.81 -3.66 -41.21
C GLN A 469 -18.07 -3.01 -40.65
N GLN A 470 -17.92 -1.96 -39.84
CA GLN A 470 -19.07 -1.25 -39.28
C GLN A 470 -19.89 -0.51 -40.35
N ILE A 471 -19.22 0.07 -41.35
CA ILE A 471 -19.88 0.79 -42.45
C ILE A 471 -20.58 -0.19 -43.41
N VAL A 472 -19.95 -1.32 -43.72
CA VAL A 472 -20.50 -2.36 -44.62
C VAL A 472 -21.56 -3.22 -43.90
N GLY A 473 -21.52 -3.27 -42.57
CA GLY A 473 -22.38 -4.09 -41.71
C GLY A 473 -21.63 -5.30 -41.16
N GLU A 474 -21.70 -5.52 -39.84
CA GLU A 474 -20.95 -6.57 -39.12
C GLU A 474 -21.32 -8.00 -39.59
N ASP A 475 -22.53 -8.19 -40.14
CA ASP A 475 -23.04 -9.46 -40.67
C ASP A 475 -22.84 -9.61 -42.20
N SER A 476 -22.07 -8.72 -42.83
CA SER A 476 -21.84 -8.79 -44.28
C SER A 476 -20.83 -9.88 -44.63
N ASP A 477 -21.24 -10.84 -45.47
CA ASP A 477 -20.36 -11.83 -46.07
C ASP A 477 -19.39 -11.24 -47.11
N ASP A 478 -19.55 -9.95 -47.47
CA ASP A 478 -18.75 -9.27 -48.50
C ASP A 478 -17.39 -8.78 -47.95
N HIS A 479 -16.49 -9.74 -47.78
CA HIS A 479 -15.13 -9.51 -47.27
C HIS A 479 -14.30 -8.63 -48.22
N ASP A 480 -14.61 -8.63 -49.51
CA ASP A 480 -13.89 -7.83 -50.49
C ASP A 480 -14.32 -6.36 -50.44
N ALA A 481 -15.61 -6.08 -50.20
CA ALA A 481 -16.08 -4.72 -49.90
C ALA A 481 -15.47 -4.17 -48.61
N VAL A 482 -15.41 -4.98 -47.54
CA VAL A 482 -14.75 -4.60 -46.28
C VAL A 482 -13.27 -4.31 -46.50
N ARG A 483 -12.54 -5.18 -47.21
CA ARG A 483 -11.10 -5.00 -47.45
C ARG A 483 -10.82 -3.79 -48.34
N SER A 484 -11.64 -3.56 -49.37
CA SER A 484 -11.53 -2.38 -50.24
C SER A 484 -11.76 -1.11 -49.45
N LEU A 485 -12.84 -1.04 -48.67
CA LEU A 485 -13.15 0.13 -47.85
C LEU A 485 -12.09 0.33 -46.75
N ALA A 486 -11.55 -0.74 -46.15
CA ALA A 486 -10.47 -0.66 -45.19
C ALA A 486 -9.20 -0.06 -45.81
N ASN A 487 -8.83 -0.44 -47.03
CA ASN A 487 -7.68 0.13 -47.74
C ASN A 487 -7.90 1.61 -48.11
N ASP A 488 -9.13 1.99 -48.46
CA ASP A 488 -9.46 3.40 -48.69
C ASP A 488 -9.40 4.21 -47.38
N LEU A 489 -9.94 3.63 -46.30
CA LEU A 489 -9.88 4.19 -44.96
C LEU A 489 -8.46 4.21 -44.40
N MET A 490 -7.54 3.33 -44.79
CA MET A 490 -6.16 3.32 -44.30
C MET A 490 -5.42 4.66 -44.49
N THR A 491 -5.78 5.40 -45.53
CA THR A 491 -5.22 6.74 -45.81
C THR A 491 -6.01 7.87 -45.15
N GLN A 492 -7.28 7.63 -44.80
CA GLN A 492 -8.20 8.57 -44.17
C GLN A 492 -8.24 8.45 -42.63
N VAL A 493 -7.90 7.27 -42.11
CA VAL A 493 -7.50 6.96 -40.74
C VAL A 493 -6.10 7.55 -40.56
N ARG A 494 -6.00 8.86 -40.79
CA ARG A 494 -5.21 9.67 -39.89
C ARG A 494 -5.89 9.51 -38.55
N THR A 495 -5.16 9.06 -37.54
CA THR A 495 -5.61 9.31 -36.17
C THR A 495 -5.94 10.79 -36.14
N SER A 496 -7.21 11.17 -35.96
CA SER A 496 -7.65 12.57 -35.91
C SER A 496 -7.07 13.34 -34.70
N ARG A 497 -6.06 12.74 -34.07
CA ARG A 497 -5.30 13.23 -32.94
C ARG A 497 -4.24 14.17 -33.51
N GLU A 498 -4.40 15.45 -33.23
CA GLU A 498 -3.33 16.43 -33.44
C GLU A 498 -2.10 15.92 -32.68
N GLN A 499 -1.00 15.66 -33.39
CA GLN A 499 0.24 15.23 -32.76
C GLN A 499 0.75 16.33 -31.84
N LEU A 500 1.03 15.96 -30.60
CA LEU A 500 1.60 16.89 -29.65
C LEU A 500 3.12 16.99 -29.84
N THR A 501 3.62 18.21 -29.81
CA THR A 501 5.02 18.55 -29.67
C THR A 501 5.19 19.45 -28.45
N PRO A 502 6.40 19.58 -27.89
CA PRO A 502 6.63 20.49 -26.77
C PRO A 502 6.17 21.93 -27.02
N GLU A 503 6.13 22.36 -28.27
CA GLU A 503 5.73 23.70 -28.72
C GLU A 503 4.21 23.81 -29.03
N SER A 504 3.45 22.72 -28.94
CA SER A 504 2.03 22.73 -29.24
C SER A 504 1.30 23.78 -28.37
N PRO A 505 0.42 24.63 -28.95
CA PRO A 505 -0.32 25.65 -28.20
C PRO A 505 -1.13 25.06 -27.03
N ALA A 506 -1.60 23.82 -27.20
CA ALA A 506 -2.33 23.10 -26.17
C ALA A 506 -1.48 22.72 -24.95
N LEU A 507 -0.15 22.81 -25.01
CA LEU A 507 0.77 22.65 -23.88
C LEU A 507 1.22 24.00 -23.28
N ALA A 508 0.78 25.12 -23.86
CA ALA A 508 1.11 26.44 -23.32
C ALA A 508 0.65 26.54 -21.84
N GLY A 509 1.58 27.01 -20.99
CA GLY A 509 1.38 27.14 -19.55
C GLY A 509 1.80 25.93 -18.72
N PHE A 510 2.19 24.81 -19.35
CA PHE A 510 2.75 23.65 -18.67
C PHE A 510 4.29 23.71 -18.69
N PRO A 511 4.95 23.95 -17.54
CA PRO A 511 6.40 24.16 -17.48
C PRO A 511 7.22 22.86 -17.54
N HIS A 512 6.58 21.70 -17.41
CA HIS A 512 7.22 20.41 -17.27
C HIS A 512 6.75 19.46 -18.37
N VAL A 513 7.32 19.62 -19.55
CA VAL A 513 7.03 18.76 -20.71
C VAL A 513 8.24 17.87 -20.96
N VAL A 514 8.01 16.56 -21.04
CA VAL A 514 9.02 15.53 -21.31
C VAL A 514 8.66 14.86 -22.63
N ASP A 515 9.48 15.11 -23.65
CA ASP A 515 9.34 14.43 -24.92
C ASP A 515 10.11 13.09 -24.88
N VAL A 516 9.41 12.02 -24.51
CA VAL A 516 10.01 10.67 -24.39
C VAL A 516 10.39 10.07 -25.74
N ARG A 517 10.12 10.78 -26.85
CA ARG A 517 10.55 10.40 -28.20
C ARG A 517 12.02 10.79 -28.46
N GLN A 518 12.52 11.81 -27.77
CA GLN A 518 13.83 12.41 -28.04
C GLN A 518 14.96 11.89 -27.13
N ALA A 519 14.62 11.25 -26.01
CA ALA A 519 15.59 10.73 -25.04
C ALA A 519 15.49 9.20 -24.93
N PRO A 520 16.62 8.48 -24.80
CA PRO A 520 16.58 7.07 -24.45
C PRO A 520 16.00 6.89 -23.04
N GLU A 521 15.49 5.68 -22.74
CA GLU A 521 14.77 5.41 -21.48
C GLU A 521 15.52 5.83 -20.20
N PRO A 522 16.84 5.59 -20.04
CA PRO A 522 17.55 6.04 -18.84
C PRO A 522 17.58 7.56 -18.68
N ASP A 523 17.57 8.30 -19.79
CA ASP A 523 17.76 9.76 -19.80
C ASP A 523 16.46 10.50 -19.50
N SER A 524 15.29 9.95 -19.84
CA SER A 524 14.02 10.63 -19.54
C SER A 524 13.64 10.54 -18.06
N ALA A 525 14.08 9.49 -17.34
CA ALA A 525 14.03 9.42 -15.88
C ALA A 525 14.85 10.54 -15.21
N GLN A 526 15.99 10.89 -15.82
CA GLN A 526 16.89 11.95 -15.35
C GLN A 526 16.47 13.35 -15.82
N HIS A 527 15.34 13.47 -16.50
CA HIS A 527 14.86 14.75 -16.99
C HIS A 527 14.65 15.73 -15.81
N PRO A 528 15.08 17.00 -15.91
CA PRO A 528 15.02 17.95 -14.79
C PRO A 528 13.64 18.10 -14.16
N ALA A 529 12.57 17.99 -14.96
CA ALA A 529 11.20 18.03 -14.47
C ALA A 529 10.84 16.82 -13.59
N VAL A 530 11.29 15.62 -13.96
CA VAL A 530 11.06 14.37 -13.22
C VAL A 530 11.83 14.43 -11.91
N LEU A 531 13.11 14.80 -11.96
CA LEU A 531 13.96 14.96 -10.78
C LEU A 531 13.42 16.04 -9.82
N ALA A 532 12.92 17.16 -10.34
CA ALA A 532 12.31 18.20 -9.52
C ALA A 532 11.07 17.68 -8.76
N ARG A 533 10.22 16.89 -9.42
CA ARG A 533 9.05 16.29 -8.78
C ARG A 533 9.43 15.20 -7.78
N ARG A 534 10.42 14.37 -8.06
CA ARG A 534 10.94 13.37 -7.11
C ARG A 534 11.48 14.03 -5.84
N ARG A 535 12.31 15.08 -5.97
CA ARG A 535 12.81 15.83 -4.80
C ARG A 535 11.67 16.48 -4.02
N HIS A 536 10.68 17.02 -4.72
CA HIS A 536 9.47 17.56 -4.09
C HIS A 536 8.74 16.48 -3.29
N HIS A 537 8.51 15.30 -3.86
CA HIS A 537 7.89 14.16 -3.19
C HIS A 537 8.65 13.71 -1.94
N GLN A 538 9.98 13.60 -2.03
CA GLN A 538 10.85 13.27 -0.89
C GLN A 538 10.71 14.32 0.22
N GLY A 539 10.77 15.61 -0.13
CA GLY A 539 10.58 16.69 0.85
C GLY A 539 9.20 16.67 1.52
N LEU A 540 8.16 16.18 0.84
CA LEU A 540 6.82 16.04 1.43
C LEU A 540 6.71 14.89 2.42
N ALA A 541 7.46 13.81 2.22
CA ALA A 541 7.47 12.70 3.17
C ALA A 541 8.08 13.13 4.51
N GLU A 542 9.03 14.07 4.47
CA GLU A 542 9.75 14.61 5.63
C GLU A 542 8.98 15.70 6.40
N LEU A 543 7.91 16.27 5.82
CA LEU A 543 7.14 17.31 6.49
C LEU A 543 6.43 16.77 7.75
N PRO A 544 6.38 17.59 8.83
CA PRO A 544 5.49 17.34 9.95
C PRO A 544 4.05 17.11 9.48
N TRP A 545 3.33 16.21 10.16
CA TRP A 545 1.99 15.82 9.70
C TRP A 545 1.01 16.98 9.66
N ASP A 546 1.05 17.89 10.63
CA ASP A 546 0.19 19.08 10.68
C ASP A 546 0.37 19.97 9.44
N GLU A 547 1.61 20.15 8.98
CA GLU A 547 1.90 20.86 7.73
C GLU A 547 1.33 20.12 6.51
N ARG A 548 1.49 18.78 6.46
CA ARG A 548 0.89 17.96 5.38
C ARG A 548 -0.63 18.11 5.35
N MET A 549 -1.28 18.11 6.52
CA MET A 549 -2.74 18.19 6.63
C MET A 549 -3.24 19.58 6.25
N ALA A 550 -2.57 20.63 6.75
CA ALA A 550 -2.91 22.01 6.41
C ALA A 550 -2.81 22.25 4.89
N ARG A 551 -1.88 21.57 4.22
CA ARG A 551 -1.73 21.65 2.78
C ARG A 551 -2.88 20.97 2.03
N LEU A 552 -3.28 19.75 2.42
CA LEU A 552 -4.43 19.09 1.81
C LEU A 552 -5.74 19.83 2.11
N SER A 553 -5.92 20.30 3.34
CA SER A 553 -7.09 21.09 3.76
C SER A 553 -7.25 22.37 2.94
N ARG A 554 -6.14 23.09 2.67
CA ARG A 554 -6.13 24.25 1.77
C ARG A 554 -6.58 23.91 0.35
N ARG A 555 -6.20 22.74 -0.18
CA ARG A 555 -6.65 22.28 -1.51
C ARG A 555 -8.13 21.93 -1.52
N LEU A 556 -8.61 21.33 -0.43
CA LEU A 556 -10.02 20.99 -0.23
C LEU A 556 -10.90 22.21 0.10
N GLY A 557 -10.31 23.33 0.49
CA GLY A 557 -11.04 24.52 0.94
C GLY A 557 -11.71 24.33 2.32
N THR A 558 -11.18 23.43 3.15
CA THR A 558 -11.73 23.04 4.47
C THR A 558 -10.91 23.52 5.63
#